data_AF-A0A0S7WDT2-F1
#
_entry.id   AF-A0A0S7WDT2-F1
#
_cell.length_a   1.000
_cell.length_b   1.000
_cell.length_c   1.000
_cell.angle_alpha   90.00
_cell.angle_beta   90.00
_cell.angle_gamma   90.00
#
_symmetry.space_group_name_H-M   'P 1'
#
loop_
_entity.id
_entity.type
_entity.pdbx_description
1 polymer ?
#
loop_
_entity_poly.entity_id
_entity_poly.type
_entity_poly.pdbx_seq_one_letter_code
_entity_poly.pdbx_strand_id
1 'polypeptide(L)'
;MKSKVILLVCDGLGDRPIPALDFKTPLEAARTPNLDYVAGKGVCGLMYSLGPGLRPGSDTSHLNILGYDYHKYYSGRGPIEVAGLGMELKEGDVALRGNLGTVDENLIIVDRRAGRILDVSEFVKALDNLKIEGVKFLVKPGTAHRAGIIMRGEGLSNKITDADPHETGEKVHTVEPRDDSQEAKRTAEV
;
A
#
# COMPACT_ATOMS: atom_id res chain seq x y z
N MET A 1 -34.64 -16.32 9.59
CA MET A 1 -33.25 -16.83 9.55
C MET A 1 -32.35 -15.72 9.02
N LYS A 2 -31.13 -15.55 9.57
CA LYS A 2 -30.13 -14.65 8.98
C LYS A 2 -29.42 -15.39 7.85
N SER A 3 -29.34 -14.79 6.67
CA SER A 3 -28.54 -15.31 5.56
C SER A 3 -27.06 -14.99 5.78
N LYS A 4 -26.18 -15.87 5.30
CA LYS A 4 -24.75 -15.58 5.19
C LYS A 4 -24.50 -14.79 3.89
N VAL A 5 -23.53 -13.89 3.90
CA VAL A 5 -23.11 -13.12 2.73
C VAL A 5 -21.70 -13.55 2.36
N ILE A 6 -21.46 -13.80 1.07
CA ILE A 6 -20.13 -14.03 0.51
C ILE A 6 -19.87 -12.89 -0.47
N LEU A 7 -18.77 -12.17 -0.25
CA LEU A 7 -18.27 -11.14 -1.15
C LEU A 7 -17.01 -11.68 -1.83
N LEU A 8 -17.03 -11.75 -3.16
CA LEU A 8 -15.88 -12.16 -3.97
C LEU A 8 -15.33 -10.95 -4.71
N VAL A 9 -14.06 -10.63 -4.49
CA VAL A 9 -13.35 -9.55 -5.19
C VAL A 9 -12.32 -10.19 -6.13
N CYS A 10 -12.47 -9.96 -7.43
CA CYS A 10 -11.48 -10.32 -8.44
C CYS A 10 -10.59 -9.12 -8.72
N ASP A 11 -9.39 -9.10 -8.13
CA ASP A 11 -8.46 -7.97 -8.27
C ASP A 11 -8.06 -7.78 -9.74
N GLY A 12 -8.12 -6.53 -10.22
CA GLY A 12 -7.81 -6.18 -11.61
C GLY A 12 -8.74 -6.78 -12.67
N LEU A 13 -9.97 -7.19 -12.33
CA LEU A 13 -10.89 -7.86 -13.28
C LEU A 13 -11.26 -7.00 -14.50
N GLY A 14 -11.44 -5.69 -14.30
CA GLY A 14 -11.85 -4.78 -15.36
C GLY A 14 -10.69 -4.47 -16.32
N ASP A 15 -10.96 -4.54 -17.62
CA ASP A 15 -9.96 -4.27 -18.66
C ASP A 15 -10.60 -3.56 -19.87
N ARG A 16 -9.78 -3.25 -20.87
CA ARG A 16 -10.18 -2.68 -22.15
C ARG A 16 -10.26 -3.77 -23.24
N PRO A 17 -10.98 -3.50 -24.33
CA PRO A 17 -10.90 -4.28 -25.56
C PRO A 17 -9.47 -4.48 -26.05
N ILE A 18 -9.09 -5.73 -26.35
CA ILE A 18 -7.74 -6.10 -26.82
C ILE A 18 -7.83 -6.62 -28.28
N PRO A 19 -7.06 -6.06 -29.24
CA PRO A 19 -7.11 -6.50 -30.65
C PRO A 19 -6.82 -8.00 -30.85
N ALA A 20 -5.92 -8.58 -30.06
CA ALA A 20 -5.57 -10.00 -30.12
C ALA A 20 -6.69 -10.94 -29.59
N LEU A 21 -7.73 -10.38 -28.97
CA LEU A 21 -8.91 -11.10 -28.46
C LEU A 21 -10.17 -10.76 -29.27
N ASP A 22 -10.02 -10.44 -30.56
CA ASP A 22 -11.10 -9.95 -31.42
C ASP A 22 -11.82 -8.72 -30.83
N PHE A 23 -11.05 -7.80 -30.23
CA PHE A 23 -11.54 -6.61 -29.55
C PHE A 23 -12.47 -6.89 -28.35
N LYS A 24 -12.33 -8.06 -27.71
CA LYS A 24 -12.94 -8.35 -26.40
C LYS A 24 -12.01 -7.98 -25.25
N THR A 25 -12.57 -7.81 -24.06
CA THR A 25 -11.82 -7.82 -22.80
C THR A 25 -11.37 -9.26 -22.45
N PRO A 26 -10.36 -9.45 -21.58
CA PRO A 26 -9.99 -10.79 -21.10
C PRO A 26 -11.15 -11.53 -20.44
N LEU A 27 -12.03 -10.84 -19.71
CA LEU A 27 -13.20 -11.45 -19.08
C LEU A 27 -14.20 -11.97 -20.10
N GLU A 28 -14.47 -11.22 -21.17
CA GLU A 28 -15.37 -11.62 -22.26
C GLU A 28 -14.79 -12.75 -23.13
N ALA A 29 -13.46 -12.78 -23.30
CA ALA A 29 -12.79 -13.82 -24.07
C ALA A 29 -12.64 -15.13 -23.29
N ALA A 30 -12.58 -15.07 -21.96
CA ALA A 30 -12.41 -16.22 -21.10
C ALA A 30 -13.68 -17.07 -21.02
N ARG A 31 -13.51 -18.41 -20.99
CA ARG A 31 -14.61 -19.34 -20.73
C ARG A 31 -14.92 -19.35 -19.23
N THR A 32 -15.97 -18.65 -18.81
CA THR A 32 -16.32 -18.45 -17.39
C THR A 32 -17.72 -18.98 -17.00
N PRO A 33 -18.03 -20.26 -17.24
CA PRO A 33 -19.40 -20.80 -17.11
C PRO A 33 -20.02 -20.64 -15.71
N ASN A 34 -19.20 -20.59 -14.66
CA ASN A 34 -19.67 -20.37 -13.30
C ASN A 34 -20.03 -18.89 -13.04
N LEU A 35 -19.26 -17.95 -13.58
CA LEU A 35 -19.60 -16.52 -13.49
C LEU A 35 -20.83 -16.24 -14.36
N ASP A 36 -20.90 -16.82 -15.56
CA ASP A 36 -22.07 -16.73 -16.45
C ASP A 36 -23.34 -17.27 -15.78
N TYR A 37 -23.22 -18.41 -15.08
CA TYR A 37 -24.33 -18.99 -14.32
C TYR A 37 -24.82 -18.06 -13.20
N VAL A 38 -23.91 -17.50 -12.41
CA VAL A 38 -24.25 -16.56 -11.32
C VAL A 38 -24.86 -15.28 -11.88
N ALA A 39 -24.29 -14.72 -12.95
CA ALA A 39 -24.81 -13.54 -13.64
C ALA A 39 -26.23 -13.78 -14.19
N GLY A 40 -26.47 -14.93 -14.83
CA GLY A 40 -27.78 -15.29 -15.40
C GLY A 40 -28.87 -15.64 -14.38
N LYS A 41 -28.50 -15.91 -13.12
CA LYS A 41 -29.43 -16.17 -12.01
C LYS A 41 -29.54 -15.02 -11.01
N GLY A 42 -28.70 -14.00 -11.16
CA GLY A 42 -28.58 -12.89 -10.23
C GLY A 42 -28.95 -11.54 -10.86
N VAL A 43 -28.38 -10.48 -10.29
CA VAL A 43 -28.49 -9.10 -10.78
C VAL A 43 -27.08 -8.62 -11.10
N CYS A 44 -26.91 -8.09 -12.31
CA CYS A 44 -25.65 -7.50 -12.76
C CYS A 44 -25.71 -5.98 -12.73
N GLY A 45 -24.55 -5.34 -12.58
CA GLY A 45 -24.42 -3.89 -12.60
C GLY A 45 -22.95 -3.47 -12.69
N LEU A 46 -22.73 -2.17 -12.81
CA LEU A 46 -21.41 -1.56 -12.75
C LEU A 46 -21.17 -1.01 -11.34
N MET A 47 -19.95 -1.17 -10.84
CA MET A 47 -19.53 -0.62 -9.56
C MET A 47 -18.37 0.36 -9.77
N TYR A 48 -18.57 1.60 -9.35
CA TYR A 48 -17.51 2.57 -9.19
C TYR A 48 -17.10 2.60 -7.72
N SER A 49 -15.99 1.96 -7.35
CA SER A 49 -15.61 1.80 -5.94
C SER A 49 -15.37 3.14 -5.22
N LEU A 50 -14.80 4.12 -5.92
CA LEU A 50 -14.58 5.49 -5.40
C LEU A 50 -15.54 6.52 -6.02
N GLY A 51 -16.08 6.23 -7.21
CA GLY A 51 -16.91 7.15 -7.99
C GLY A 51 -16.45 7.27 -9.45
N PRO A 52 -17.29 7.86 -10.33
CA PRO A 52 -16.96 8.00 -11.75
C PRO A 52 -15.70 8.84 -11.99
N GLY A 53 -14.80 8.36 -12.86
CA GLY A 53 -13.58 9.07 -13.24
C GLY A 53 -12.44 9.04 -12.23
N LEU A 54 -12.66 8.48 -11.03
CA LEU A 54 -11.63 8.33 -10.00
C LEU A 54 -10.87 7.02 -10.22
N ARG A 55 -9.53 7.08 -10.15
CA ARG A 55 -8.69 5.87 -10.24
C ARG A 55 -8.62 5.19 -8.87
N PRO A 56 -9.18 3.97 -8.72
CA PRO A 56 -9.14 3.26 -7.46
C PRO A 56 -7.75 2.73 -7.12
N GLY A 57 -7.30 2.97 -5.88
CA GLY A 57 -6.26 2.15 -5.25
C GLY A 57 -6.89 0.93 -4.58
N SER A 58 -6.15 -0.17 -4.45
CA SER A 58 -6.63 -1.37 -3.75
C SER A 58 -6.98 -1.05 -2.29
N ASP A 59 -6.18 -0.22 -1.63
CA ASP A 59 -6.39 0.27 -0.27
C ASP A 59 -7.76 0.95 -0.08
N THR A 60 -7.99 2.03 -0.83
CA THR A 60 -9.19 2.87 -0.77
C THR A 60 -10.43 2.14 -1.29
N SER A 61 -10.29 1.27 -2.29
CA SER A 61 -11.41 0.52 -2.84
C SER A 61 -11.94 -0.53 -1.87
N HIS A 62 -11.05 -1.26 -1.19
CA HIS A 62 -11.48 -2.28 -0.25
C HIS A 62 -12.19 -1.64 0.95
N LEU A 63 -11.76 -0.47 1.43
CA LEU A 63 -12.48 0.27 2.47
C LEU A 63 -13.91 0.58 2.05
N ASN A 64 -14.11 1.16 0.85
CA ASN A 64 -15.46 1.48 0.36
C ASN A 64 -16.31 0.23 0.11
N ILE A 65 -15.74 -0.83 -0.47
CA ILE A 65 -16.43 -2.11 -0.71
C ILE A 65 -16.95 -2.68 0.62
N LEU A 66 -16.19 -2.53 1.70
CA LEU A 66 -16.56 -2.99 3.04
C LEU A 66 -17.48 -2.00 3.80
N GLY A 67 -17.85 -0.88 3.18
CA GLY A 67 -18.78 0.11 3.74
C GLY A 67 -18.13 1.22 4.57
N TYR A 68 -16.80 1.36 4.55
CA TYR A 68 -16.09 2.46 5.20
C TYR A 68 -15.96 3.65 4.25
N ASP A 69 -16.32 4.84 4.72
CA ASP A 69 -16.02 6.08 4.02
C ASP A 69 -14.50 6.33 4.01
N TYR A 70 -13.87 6.09 2.86
CA TYR A 70 -12.42 6.24 2.74
C TYR A 70 -11.96 7.69 2.98
N HIS A 71 -12.78 8.72 2.76
CA HIS A 71 -12.39 10.09 3.06
C HIS A 71 -12.18 10.31 4.57
N LYS A 72 -12.88 9.53 5.39
CA LYS A 72 -12.82 9.61 6.85
C LYS A 72 -11.82 8.63 7.45
N TYR A 73 -11.76 7.40 6.93
CA TYR A 73 -11.04 6.30 7.57
C TYR A 73 -9.69 5.97 6.92
N TYR A 74 -9.42 6.45 5.70
CA TYR A 74 -8.15 6.18 5.05
C TYR A 74 -7.05 7.09 5.61
N SER A 75 -6.08 6.49 6.31
CA SER A 75 -4.94 7.19 6.90
C SER A 75 -3.64 7.01 6.11
N GLY A 76 -3.73 6.46 4.89
CA GLY A 76 -2.59 6.11 4.04
C GLY A 76 -2.35 4.60 3.96
N ARG A 77 -1.38 4.22 3.12
CA ARG A 77 -1.09 2.81 2.81
C ARG A 77 -0.26 2.11 3.89
N GLY A 78 0.62 2.84 4.57
CA GLY A 78 1.50 2.29 5.61
C GLY A 78 0.75 1.52 6.70
N PRO A 79 -0.34 2.06 7.28
CA PRO A 79 -1.14 1.35 8.28
C PRO A 79 -1.68 0.00 7.81
N ILE A 80 -2.12 -0.09 6.55
CA ILE A 80 -2.65 -1.32 5.95
C ILE A 80 -1.52 -2.36 5.78
N GLU A 81 -0.35 -1.92 5.31
CA GLU A 81 0.80 -2.81 5.09
C GLU A 81 1.31 -3.40 6.41
N VAL A 82 1.51 -2.56 7.45
CA VAL A 82 1.98 -3.06 8.76
C VAL A 82 0.94 -3.95 9.46
N ALA A 83 -0.36 -3.63 9.32
CA ALA A 83 -1.43 -4.50 9.81
C ALA A 83 -1.42 -5.86 9.10
N GLY A 84 -1.15 -5.88 7.79
CA GLY A 84 -0.98 -7.10 7.00
C GLY A 84 0.20 -7.97 7.46
N LEU A 85 1.21 -7.38 8.12
CA LEU A 85 2.33 -8.08 8.74
C LEU A 85 2.07 -8.47 10.21
N GLY A 86 0.83 -8.30 10.69
CA GLY A 86 0.46 -8.56 12.08
C GLY A 86 1.22 -7.67 13.06
N MET A 87 1.50 -6.42 12.68
CA MET A 87 2.05 -5.41 13.59
C MET A 87 0.89 -4.65 14.24
N GLU A 88 0.99 -4.43 15.55
CA GLU A 88 -0.02 -3.70 16.31
C GLU A 88 0.23 -2.20 16.23
N LEU A 89 -0.71 -1.47 15.62
CA LEU A 89 -0.73 -0.02 15.57
C LEU A 89 -1.41 0.56 16.82
N LYS A 90 -0.89 1.72 17.25
CA LYS A 90 -1.46 2.54 18.32
C LYS A 90 -1.80 3.92 17.77
N GLU A 91 -2.71 4.60 18.46
CA GLU A 91 -2.98 6.00 18.18
C GLU A 91 -1.70 6.83 18.31
N GLY A 92 -1.46 7.72 17.35
CA GLY A 92 -0.23 8.53 17.24
C GLY A 92 0.93 7.86 16.50
N ASP A 93 0.87 6.55 16.20
CA ASP A 93 1.88 5.91 15.37
C ASP A 93 1.87 6.44 13.93
N VAL A 94 3.05 6.60 13.34
CA VAL A 94 3.22 6.79 11.90
C VAL A 94 3.70 5.49 11.28
N ALA A 95 2.91 4.94 10.36
CA ALA A 95 3.23 3.70 9.69
C ALA A 95 3.70 3.96 8.26
N LEU A 96 4.80 3.35 7.88
CA LEU A 96 5.44 3.49 6.58
C LEU A 96 5.62 2.13 5.93
N ARG A 97 5.57 2.14 4.59
CA ARG A 97 6.00 1.00 3.78
C ARG A 97 7.42 1.29 3.30
N GLY A 98 8.35 0.40 3.61
CA GLY A 98 9.72 0.45 3.12
C GLY A 98 9.98 -0.56 2.01
N ASN A 99 10.96 -0.24 1.15
CA ASN A 99 11.61 -1.20 0.26
C ASN A 99 13.11 -1.22 0.60
N LEU A 100 13.72 -2.40 0.62
CA LEU A 100 15.16 -2.56 0.59
C LEU A 100 15.62 -2.39 -0.85
N GLY A 101 16.38 -1.33 -1.09
CA GLY A 101 17.01 -1.02 -2.37
C GLY A 101 18.53 -0.98 -2.23
N THR A 102 19.20 -0.96 -3.38
CA THR A 102 20.65 -0.79 -3.49
C THR A 102 20.93 0.62 -3.98
N VAL A 103 21.81 1.33 -3.26
CA VAL A 103 22.29 2.66 -3.63
C VAL A 103 23.80 2.65 -3.81
N ASP A 104 24.33 3.61 -4.55
CA ASP A 104 25.77 3.88 -4.61
C ASP A 104 26.24 4.76 -3.45
N GLU A 105 27.52 5.13 -3.45
CA GLU A 105 28.15 6.00 -2.46
C GLU A 105 27.57 7.42 -2.37
N ASN A 106 26.83 7.86 -3.39
CA ASN A 106 26.17 9.16 -3.44
C ASN A 106 24.67 9.08 -3.11
N LEU A 107 24.20 7.91 -2.65
CA LEU A 107 22.80 7.58 -2.42
C LEU A 107 21.94 7.62 -3.70
N ILE A 108 22.55 7.41 -4.87
CA ILE A 108 21.82 7.23 -6.13
C ILE A 108 21.32 5.79 -6.17
N ILE A 109 20.03 5.62 -6.46
CA ILE A 109 19.39 4.32 -6.50
C ILE A 109 19.85 3.54 -7.72
N VAL A 110 20.55 2.43 -7.47
CA VAL A 110 21.00 1.47 -8.50
C VAL A 110 19.93 0.43 -8.77
N ASP A 111 19.25 -0.03 -7.71
CA ASP A 111 18.11 -0.95 -7.81
C ASP A 111 17.12 -0.71 -6.67
N ARG A 112 15.89 -0.32 -7.00
CA ARG A 112 14.81 -0.05 -6.03
C ARG A 112 14.37 -1.28 -5.21
N ARG A 113 14.80 -2.48 -5.59
CA ARG A 113 14.34 -3.75 -4.99
C ARG A 113 15.49 -4.69 -4.64
N ALA A 114 16.74 -4.24 -4.71
CA ALA A 114 17.93 -5.03 -4.39
C ALA A 114 17.91 -6.43 -5.07
N GLY A 115 17.75 -6.47 -6.39
CA GLY A 115 17.68 -7.71 -7.16
C GLY A 115 16.42 -8.55 -6.90
N ARG A 116 15.37 -7.96 -6.34
CA ARG A 116 14.20 -8.67 -5.78
C ARG A 116 14.62 -9.71 -4.74
N ILE A 117 15.51 -9.32 -3.84
CA ILE A 117 15.90 -10.14 -2.68
C ILE A 117 14.67 -10.74 -2.01
N LEU A 118 14.73 -12.03 -1.70
CA LEU A 118 13.59 -12.80 -1.19
C LEU A 118 13.42 -12.69 0.32
N ASP A 119 14.53 -12.51 1.04
CA ASP A 119 14.55 -12.40 2.50
C ASP A 119 15.33 -11.15 2.91
N VAL A 120 14.64 -10.26 3.62
CA VAL A 120 15.21 -9.01 4.17
C VAL A 120 15.35 -9.04 5.68
N SER A 121 15.17 -10.21 6.31
CA SER A 121 15.11 -10.35 7.76
C SER A 121 16.36 -9.83 8.48
N GLU A 122 17.55 -10.03 7.91
CA GLU A 122 18.81 -9.55 8.53
C GLU A 122 18.90 -8.03 8.54
N PHE A 123 18.53 -7.37 7.43
CA PHE A 123 18.48 -5.90 7.35
C PHE A 123 17.44 -5.33 8.30
N VAL A 124 16.25 -5.94 8.33
CA VAL A 124 15.17 -5.50 9.22
C VAL A 124 15.57 -5.65 10.70
N LYS A 125 16.26 -6.73 11.08
CA LYS A 125 16.76 -6.91 12.46
C LYS A 125 17.70 -5.78 12.91
N ALA A 126 18.49 -5.23 11.99
CA ALA A 126 19.37 -4.10 12.30
C ALA A 126 18.60 -2.79 12.54
N LEU A 127 17.38 -2.68 11.99
CA LEU A 127 16.53 -1.49 12.10
C LEU A 127 15.48 -1.60 13.22
N ASP A 128 15.04 -2.82 13.54
CA ASP A 128 13.99 -3.05 14.54
C ASP A 128 14.46 -2.66 15.95
N ASN A 129 13.59 -1.96 16.68
CA ASN A 129 13.83 -1.37 17.99
C ASN A 129 14.87 -0.23 18.04
N LEU A 130 15.31 0.31 16.90
CA LEU A 130 16.07 1.56 16.89
C LEU A 130 15.30 2.68 17.59
N LYS A 131 16.05 3.55 18.28
CA LYS A 131 15.51 4.73 18.94
C LYS A 131 16.31 5.95 18.52
N ILE A 132 15.63 6.91 17.90
CA ILE A 132 16.21 8.17 17.45
C ILE A 132 15.33 9.27 18.03
N GLU A 133 15.92 10.18 18.81
CA GLU A 133 15.22 11.35 19.39
C GLU A 133 13.88 11.02 20.11
N GLY A 134 13.85 9.89 20.81
CA GLY A 134 12.68 9.42 21.55
C GLY A 134 11.63 8.68 20.70
N VAL A 135 11.82 8.58 19.39
CA VAL A 135 10.98 7.79 18.48
C VAL A 135 11.53 6.38 18.37
N LYS A 136 10.70 5.38 18.65
CA LYS A 136 11.02 3.96 18.50
C LYS A 136 10.56 3.47 17.13
N PHE A 137 11.47 2.83 16.40
CA PHE A 137 11.16 2.16 15.14
C PHE A 137 10.86 0.68 15.42
N LEU A 138 9.70 0.21 14.98
CA LEU A 138 9.34 -1.20 14.95
C LEU A 138 9.29 -1.63 13.50
N VAL A 139 10.07 -2.65 13.12
CA VAL A 139 10.23 -3.04 11.72
C VAL A 139 10.02 -4.53 11.57
N LYS A 140 9.20 -4.94 10.59
CA LYS A 140 9.05 -6.35 10.21
C LYS A 140 9.32 -6.56 8.72
N PRO A 141 9.91 -7.71 8.34
CA PRO A 141 10.05 -8.07 6.94
C PRO A 141 8.65 -8.29 6.33
N GLY A 142 8.47 -7.78 5.12
CA GLY A 142 7.33 -8.08 4.26
C GLY A 142 7.71 -9.10 3.19
N THR A 143 6.90 -9.21 2.15
CA THR A 143 7.20 -10.09 1.02
C THR A 143 8.41 -9.56 0.23
N ALA A 144 9.44 -10.40 0.06
CA ALA A 144 10.66 -10.07 -0.67
C ALA A 144 11.31 -8.80 -0.13
N HIS A 145 11.72 -7.87 -1.01
CA HIS A 145 12.32 -6.57 -0.69
C HIS A 145 11.50 -5.64 0.22
N ARG A 146 10.29 -5.98 0.65
CA ARG A 146 9.42 -5.06 1.39
C ARG A 146 9.69 -5.11 2.89
N ALA A 147 9.47 -4.00 3.58
CA ALA A 147 9.42 -3.93 5.04
C ALA A 147 8.23 -3.07 5.49
N GLY A 148 7.63 -3.42 6.61
CA GLY A 148 6.68 -2.58 7.32
C GLY A 148 7.37 -1.89 8.49
N ILE A 149 7.18 -0.58 8.61
CA ILE A 149 7.83 0.26 9.62
C ILE A 149 6.75 0.99 10.41
N ILE A 150 6.86 0.97 11.74
CA ILE A 150 6.09 1.82 12.64
C ILE A 150 7.06 2.74 13.37
N MET A 151 6.89 4.05 13.20
CA MET A 151 7.48 5.07 14.04
C MET A 151 6.54 5.33 15.21
N ARG A 152 7.02 5.09 16.44
CA ARG A 152 6.24 5.22 17.67
C ARG A 152 6.91 6.21 18.61
N GLY A 153 6.24 7.32 18.89
CA GLY A 153 6.71 8.39 19.75
C GLY A 153 5.67 9.48 19.87
N GLU A 154 5.96 10.50 20.68
CA GLU A 154 5.09 11.66 20.83
C GLU A 154 5.35 12.72 19.75
N GLY A 155 4.29 13.42 19.35
CA GLY A 155 4.40 14.53 18.39
C GLY A 155 4.79 14.07 16.99
N LEU A 156 4.27 12.93 16.54
CA LEU A 156 4.47 12.44 15.18
C LEU A 156 3.28 12.79 14.26
N SER A 157 3.55 12.91 12.96
CA SER A 157 2.56 13.23 11.93
C SER A 157 2.86 12.47 10.65
N ASN A 158 1.82 11.91 10.02
CA ASN A 158 1.94 11.23 8.72
C ASN A 158 2.05 12.20 7.54
N LYS A 159 2.07 13.51 7.78
CA LYS A 159 2.15 14.54 6.74
C LYS A 159 3.60 14.83 6.35
N ILE A 160 4.27 13.82 5.83
CA ILE A 160 5.65 13.88 5.34
C ILE A 160 5.72 13.39 3.88
N THR A 161 6.77 13.76 3.15
CA THR A 161 7.04 13.25 1.80
C THR A 161 7.59 11.82 1.81
N ASP A 162 7.66 11.20 0.63
CA ASP A 162 8.32 9.90 0.46
C ASP A 162 9.81 10.13 0.15
N ALA A 163 10.66 9.25 0.67
CA ALA A 163 12.09 9.23 0.36
C ALA A 163 12.39 8.52 -0.97
N ASP A 164 11.51 7.62 -1.44
CA ASP A 164 11.70 6.89 -2.70
C ASP A 164 11.29 7.77 -3.89
N PRO A 165 12.23 8.19 -4.79
CA PRO A 165 11.94 9.01 -5.97
C PRO A 165 11.13 8.26 -7.04
N HIS A 166 10.86 6.98 -6.82
CA HIS A 166 10.15 6.08 -7.71
C HIS A 166 10.89 5.70 -9.01
N GLU A 167 12.13 6.14 -9.17
CA GLU A 167 12.96 5.86 -10.35
C GLU A 167 14.37 5.40 -9.95
N THR A 168 14.99 4.60 -10.82
CA THR A 168 16.40 4.21 -10.71
C THR A 168 17.25 5.29 -11.37
N GLY A 169 18.45 5.55 -10.83
CA GLY A 169 19.35 6.62 -11.31
C GLY A 169 19.09 7.97 -10.64
N GLU A 170 18.05 8.07 -9.82
CA GLU A 170 17.75 9.24 -9.00
C GLU A 170 18.29 9.06 -7.58
N LYS A 171 18.62 10.19 -6.93
CA LYS A 171 19.04 10.20 -5.54
C LYS A 171 17.84 9.98 -4.62
N VAL A 172 18.03 9.24 -3.53
CA VAL A 172 17.03 9.16 -2.44
C VAL A 172 16.67 10.58 -1.99
N HIS A 173 15.38 10.87 -1.90
CA HIS A 173 14.91 12.18 -1.50
C HIS A 173 15.09 12.39 0.00
N THR A 174 15.40 13.62 0.39
CA THR A 174 15.24 14.06 1.77
C THR A 174 13.74 14.11 2.09
N VAL A 175 13.36 13.54 3.23
CA VAL A 175 11.98 13.62 3.72
C VAL A 175 11.71 15.05 4.20
N GLU A 176 10.59 15.61 3.76
CA GLU A 176 10.17 16.97 4.06
C GLU A 176 8.75 16.95 4.65
N PRO A 177 8.43 17.90 5.55
CA PRO A 177 7.07 18.06 6.05
C PRO A 177 6.16 18.58 4.94
N ARG A 178 4.92 18.09 4.90
CA ARG A 178 3.89 18.55 3.95
C ARG A 178 3.03 19.70 4.50
N ASP A 179 3.19 20.04 5.76
CA ASP A 179 2.59 21.22 6.38
C ASP A 179 3.52 21.86 7.42
N ASP A 180 3.10 22.99 7.98
CA ASP A 180 3.92 23.77 8.91
C ASP A 180 3.92 23.26 10.36
N SER A 181 3.26 22.14 10.63
CA SER A 181 3.15 21.58 11.98
C SER A 181 4.52 21.17 12.53
N GLN A 182 4.70 21.30 13.85
CA GLN A 182 5.93 20.89 14.51
C GLN A 182 6.08 19.36 14.46
N GLU A 183 4.96 18.65 14.48
CA GLU A 183 4.89 17.21 14.39
C GLU A 183 5.35 16.70 13.03
N ALA A 184 4.96 17.34 11.92
CA ALA A 184 5.44 16.98 10.59
C ALA A 184 6.93 17.24 10.43
N LYS A 185 7.43 18.39 10.92
CA LYS A 185 8.86 18.74 10.88
C LYS A 185 9.69 17.72 11.66
N ARG A 186 9.28 17.43 12.90
CA ARG A 186 9.91 16.41 13.73
C ARG A 186 9.91 15.03 13.07
N THR A 187 8.79 14.62 12.48
CA THR A 187 8.69 13.30 11.84
C THR A 187 9.55 13.20 10.59
N ALA A 188 9.75 14.30 9.86
CA ALA A 188 10.61 14.33 8.68
C ALA A 188 12.11 14.29 9.03
N GLU A 189 12.50 14.82 10.19
CA GLU A 189 13.90 14.88 10.64
C GLU A 189 14.40 13.56 11.26
N VAL A 190 13.51 12.81 11.92
CA VAL A 190 13.82 11.58 12.68
C VAL A 190 13.76 10.31 11.82
#